data_AF-W9BEN3-F1
#
_entry.id   AF-W9BEN3-F1
#
_cell.length_a   1.000
_cell.length_b   1.000
_cell.length_c   1.000
_cell.angle_alpha   90.00
_cell.angle_beta   90.00
_cell.angle_gamma   90.00
#
_symmetry.space_group_name_H-M   'P 1'
#
loop_
_entity.id
_entity.type
_entity.pdbx_description
1 polymer ?
#
loop_
_entity_poly.entity_id
_entity_poly.type
_entity_poly.pdbx_seq_one_letter_code
_entity_poly.pdbx_strand_id
1 'polypeptide(L)'
;MKETVSLRELKAYVEKKTSKKTILKVMWNDQEKITLLITPNMKINSFILDEKEGYVFYDLEGKPIQQSIPCVLPEAAVHGAKVTLTKQIKMMNQALSKEDMAELLQ
;
A
#
# COMPACT_ATOMS: atom_id res chain seq x y z
N MET A 1 -4.13 -20.09 -8.59
CA MET A 1 -4.56 -18.90 -9.36
C MET A 1 -4.00 -17.67 -8.66
N LYS A 2 -3.45 -16.70 -9.40
CA LYS A 2 -3.16 -15.37 -8.83
C LYS A 2 -4.46 -14.58 -8.86
N GLU A 3 -5.01 -14.31 -7.68
CA GLU A 3 -6.26 -13.56 -7.55
C GLU A 3 -5.97 -12.08 -7.83
N THR A 4 -6.76 -11.46 -8.73
CA THR A 4 -6.54 -10.09 -9.17
C THR A 4 -7.80 -9.27 -9.00
N VAL A 5 -7.64 -8.06 -8.48
CA VAL A 5 -8.72 -7.06 -8.36
C VAL A 5 -8.33 -5.80 -9.13
N SER A 6 -9.28 -4.93 -9.44
CA SER A 6 -8.92 -3.59 -9.91
C SER A 6 -8.35 -2.74 -8.78
N LEU A 7 -7.50 -1.79 -9.13
CA LEU A 7 -6.96 -0.81 -8.19
C LEU A 7 -8.08 0.03 -7.53
N ARG A 8 -9.19 0.22 -8.23
CA ARG A 8 -10.37 0.94 -7.74
C ARG A 8 -11.09 0.14 -6.65
N GLU A 9 -11.28 -1.16 -6.84
CA GLU A 9 -11.89 -2.05 -5.84
C GLU A 9 -11.02 -2.11 -4.58
N LEU A 10 -9.71 -2.31 -4.74
CA LEU A 10 -8.78 -2.30 -3.62
C LEU A 10 -8.82 -0.97 -2.86
N LYS A 11 -8.84 0.16 -3.59
CA LYS A 11 -8.98 1.48 -2.97
C LYS A 11 -10.27 1.60 -2.18
N ALA A 12 -11.41 1.19 -2.75
CA ALA A 12 -12.70 1.25 -2.07
C ALA A 12 -12.71 0.38 -0.81
N TYR A 13 -12.12 -0.80 -0.87
CA TYR A 13 -11.97 -1.69 0.28
C TYR A 13 -11.10 -1.08 1.39
N VAL A 14 -9.95 -0.49 1.02
CA VAL A 14 -9.07 0.20 1.97
C VAL A 14 -9.77 1.39 2.62
N GLU A 15 -10.55 2.16 1.87
CA GLU A 15 -11.35 3.25 2.43
C GLU A 15 -12.43 2.76 3.39
N LYS A 16 -13.13 1.66 3.04
CA LYS A 16 -14.13 1.00 3.90
C LYS A 16 -13.51 0.54 5.21
N LYS A 17 -12.37 -0.15 5.15
CA LYS A 17 -11.71 -0.75 6.32
C LYS A 17 -11.06 0.29 7.24
N THR A 18 -10.52 1.37 6.66
CA THR A 18 -9.86 2.42 7.45
C THR A 18 -10.79 3.55 7.86
N SER A 19 -12.02 3.60 7.34
CA SER A 19 -12.97 4.72 7.47
C SER A 19 -12.37 6.07 7.08
N LYS A 20 -11.39 6.08 6.16
CA LYS A 20 -10.66 7.26 5.71
C LYS A 20 -10.62 7.31 4.18
N LYS A 21 -10.71 8.52 3.62
CA LYS A 21 -10.47 8.73 2.20
C LYS A 21 -8.99 8.58 1.89
N THR A 22 -8.70 7.94 0.75
CA THR A 22 -7.33 7.74 0.29
C THR A 22 -7.10 8.38 -1.07
N ILE A 23 -5.86 8.80 -1.29
CA ILE A 23 -5.33 9.22 -2.58
C ILE A 23 -4.21 8.26 -2.98
N LEU A 24 -4.00 8.15 -4.30
CA LEU A 24 -2.94 7.34 -4.85
C LEU A 24 -1.66 8.17 -4.95
N LYS A 25 -0.56 7.67 -4.41
CA LYS A 25 0.77 8.27 -4.53
C LYS A 25 1.74 7.24 -5.07
N VAL A 26 2.39 7.54 -6.18
CA VAL A 26 3.47 6.71 -6.74
C VAL A 26 4.80 7.30 -6.30
N MET A 27 5.71 6.44 -5.85
CA MET A 27 7.06 6.82 -5.45
C MET A 27 8.04 5.76 -5.94
N TRP A 28 9.30 6.13 -6.10
CA TRP A 28 10.36 5.19 -6.43
C TRP A 28 11.66 5.64 -5.77
N ASN A 29 12.55 4.68 -5.54
CA ASN A 29 13.94 4.90 -5.18
C ASN A 29 14.82 4.10 -6.17
N ASP A 30 16.10 3.93 -5.86
CA ASP A 30 17.02 3.19 -6.72
C ASP A 30 16.74 1.67 -6.77
N GLN A 31 15.90 1.15 -5.87
CA GLN A 31 15.60 -0.28 -5.74
C GLN A 31 14.28 -0.67 -6.39
N GLU A 32 13.20 0.12 -6.19
CA GLU A 32 11.87 -0.23 -6.68
C GLU A 32 10.95 0.97 -6.84
N LYS A 33 9.85 0.75 -7.58
CA LYS A 33 8.71 1.66 -7.66
C LYS A 33 7.54 1.12 -6.84
N ILE A 34 7.03 1.92 -5.91
CA ILE A 34 5.86 1.57 -5.09
C ILE A 34 4.65 2.45 -5.40
N THR A 35 3.47 1.90 -5.19
CA THR A 35 2.21 2.65 -5.18
C THR A 35 1.61 2.61 -3.80
N LEU A 36 1.24 3.78 -3.27
CA LEU A 36 0.68 3.95 -1.95
C LEU A 36 -0.76 4.43 -2.04
N LEU A 37 -1.61 3.92 -1.16
CA LEU A 37 -2.86 4.57 -0.80
C LEU A 37 -2.64 5.27 0.53
N ILE A 38 -2.68 6.60 0.50
CA ILE A 38 -2.40 7.44 1.67
C ILE A 38 -3.59 8.34 1.98
N THR A 39 -3.69 8.83 3.20
CA THR A 39 -4.65 9.91 3.49
C THR A 39 -4.14 11.23 2.88
N PRO A 40 -5.02 12.16 2.47
CA PRO A 40 -4.62 13.42 1.82
C PRO A 40 -3.58 14.25 2.60
N ASN A 41 -3.58 14.17 3.93
CA ASN A 41 -2.71 14.97 4.80
C ASN A 41 -1.38 14.28 5.13
N MET A 42 -1.14 13.06 4.63
CA MET A 42 0.07 12.29 4.93
C MET A 42 1.24 12.74 4.04
N LYS A 43 2.24 13.37 4.65
CA LYS A 43 3.41 13.91 3.96
C LYS A 43 4.54 12.89 3.90
N ILE A 44 4.48 11.99 2.92
CA ILE A 44 5.55 11.02 2.63
C ILE A 44 6.52 11.63 1.60
N ASN A 45 7.81 11.66 1.92
CA ASN A 45 8.84 12.19 1.03
C ASN A 45 9.73 11.11 0.42
N SER A 46 10.16 10.14 1.25
CA SER A 46 11.01 9.03 0.80
C SER A 46 10.65 7.73 1.53
N PHE A 47 11.18 6.64 1.03
CA PHE A 47 11.06 5.33 1.67
C PHE A 47 12.35 4.52 1.50
N ILE A 48 12.58 3.59 2.42
CA ILE A 48 13.59 2.54 2.33
C ILE A 48 12.93 1.19 2.54
N LEU A 49 13.49 0.15 1.94
CA LEU A 49 13.14 -1.23 2.24
C LEU A 49 14.19 -1.79 3.20
N ASP A 50 13.82 -1.90 4.48
CA ASP A 50 14.65 -2.53 5.51
C ASP A 50 14.37 -4.03 5.57
N GLU A 51 15.40 -4.85 5.75
CA GLU A 51 15.27 -6.31 5.76
C GLU A 51 14.47 -6.84 6.96
N LYS A 52 14.44 -6.11 8.09
CA LYS A 52 13.73 -6.49 9.31
C LYS A 52 12.37 -5.82 9.42
N GLU A 53 12.31 -4.52 9.14
CA GLU A 53 11.10 -3.71 9.34
C GLU A 53 10.23 -3.60 8.08
N GLY A 54 10.76 -3.97 6.92
CA GLY A 54 10.09 -3.80 5.64
C GLY A 54 10.12 -2.34 5.18
N TYR A 55 9.01 -1.86 4.61
CA TYR A 55 8.93 -0.47 4.13
C TYR A 55 8.91 0.52 5.30
N VAL A 56 9.94 1.36 5.38
CA VAL A 56 10.04 2.48 6.31
C VAL A 56 9.92 3.78 5.53
N PHE A 57 9.06 4.67 5.98
CA PHE A 57 8.70 5.91 5.28
C PHE A 57 9.19 7.13 6.07
N TYR A 58 9.62 8.18 5.36
CA TYR A 58 10.11 9.41 5.96
C TYR A 58 9.35 10.63 5.43
N ASP A 59 9.19 11.63 6.28
CA ASP A 59 8.62 12.92 5.91
C ASP A 59 9.65 13.86 5.26
N LEU A 60 9.23 15.10 4.98
CA LEU A 60 10.07 16.12 4.35
C LEU A 60 11.25 16.56 5.23
N GLU A 61 11.18 16.38 6.54
CA GLU A 61 12.27 16.68 7.48
C GLU A 61 13.20 15.47 7.67
N GLY A 62 12.94 14.35 7.00
CA GLY A 62 13.67 13.10 7.17
C GLY A 62 13.29 12.33 8.44
N LYS A 63 12.16 12.65 9.08
CA LYS A 63 11.70 11.93 10.27
C LYS A 63 10.88 10.71 9.86
N PRO A 64 11.02 9.56 10.56
CA PRO A 64 10.27 8.36 10.25
C PRO A 64 8.77 8.58 10.53
N ILE A 65 7.93 8.16 9.59
CA ILE A 65 6.48 8.23 9.69
C ILE A 65 6.00 7.06 10.56
N GLN A 66 5.56 7.39 11.76
CA GLN A 66 5.04 6.42 12.74
C GLN A 66 3.59 5.99 12.45
N GLN A 67 2.88 6.75 11.62
CA GLN A 67 1.49 6.44 11.27
C GLN A 67 1.46 5.28 10.26
N SER A 68 0.57 4.32 10.48
CA SER A 68 0.38 3.23 9.53
C SER A 68 -0.07 3.74 8.17
N ILE A 69 0.59 3.26 7.12
CA ILE A 69 0.21 3.56 5.75
C ILE A 69 -1.04 2.73 5.43
N PRO A 70 -2.14 3.34 4.95
CA PRO A 70 -3.38 2.62 4.66
C PRO A 70 -3.16 1.44 3.73
N CYS A 71 -2.42 1.62 2.64
CA CYS A 71 -1.97 0.50 1.81
C CYS A 71 -0.66 0.79 1.08
N VAL A 72 0.21 -0.21 1.01
CA VAL A 72 1.47 -0.24 0.26
C VAL A 72 1.39 -1.35 -0.79
N LEU A 73 1.59 -0.99 -2.05
CA LEU A 73 1.60 -1.87 -3.21
C LEU A 73 3.01 -1.88 -3.81
N PRO A 74 3.75 -3.00 -3.66
CA PRO A 74 5.02 -3.20 -4.35
C PRO A 74 4.81 -3.22 -5.87
N GLU A 75 5.86 -2.93 -6.63
CA GLU A 75 5.80 -2.90 -8.10
C GLU A 75 5.23 -4.19 -8.68
N ALA A 76 5.69 -5.33 -8.16
CA ALA A 76 5.30 -6.66 -8.61
C ALA A 76 3.80 -6.97 -8.39
N ALA A 77 3.11 -6.19 -7.56
CA ALA A 77 1.69 -6.36 -7.31
C ALA A 77 0.81 -5.55 -8.29
N VAL A 78 1.37 -4.55 -8.98
CA VAL A 78 0.58 -3.62 -9.82
C VAL A 78 0.84 -3.88 -11.31
N HIS A 79 -0.23 -4.15 -12.06
CA HIS A 79 -0.19 -4.38 -13.51
C HIS A 79 -1.24 -3.51 -14.20
N GLY A 80 -0.87 -2.29 -14.55
CA GLY A 80 -1.80 -1.29 -15.11
C GLY A 80 -2.89 -0.94 -14.10
N ALA A 81 -4.16 -1.18 -14.47
CA ALA A 81 -5.30 -0.94 -13.60
C ALA A 81 -5.62 -2.10 -12.65
N LYS A 82 -4.88 -3.22 -12.73
CA LYS A 82 -5.09 -4.42 -11.93
C LYS A 82 -4.04 -4.56 -10.85
N VAL A 83 -4.44 -5.17 -9.74
CA VAL A 83 -3.59 -5.49 -8.61
C VAL A 83 -3.68 -6.99 -8.36
N THR A 84 -2.53 -7.66 -8.35
CA THR A 84 -2.41 -9.04 -7.92
C THR A 84 -2.38 -9.09 -6.40
N LEU A 85 -3.35 -9.78 -5.78
CA LEU A 85 -3.38 -9.98 -4.34
C LEU A 85 -2.21 -10.89 -3.94
N THR A 86 -1.24 -10.32 -3.22
CA THR A 86 -0.07 -11.05 -2.72
C THR A 86 0.19 -10.68 -1.27
N LYS A 87 0.93 -11.53 -0.55
CA LYS A 87 1.37 -11.25 0.83
C LYS A 87 2.32 -10.06 0.97
N GLN A 88 2.84 -9.55 -0.14
CA GLN A 88 3.72 -8.39 -0.15
C GLN A 88 2.93 -7.07 -0.08
N ILE A 89 1.65 -7.08 -0.48
CA ILE A 89 0.76 -5.95 -0.24
C ILE A 89 0.60 -5.78 1.27
N LYS A 90 0.85 -4.57 1.75
CA LYS A 90 0.60 -4.21 3.14
C LYS A 90 -0.63 -3.32 3.23
N MET A 91 -1.49 -3.59 4.19
CA MET A 91 -2.60 -2.74 4.57
C MET A 91 -2.48 -2.48 6.06
N MET A 92 -2.43 -1.20 6.46
CA MET A 92 -2.15 -0.81 7.84
C MET A 92 -0.88 -1.49 8.41
N ASN A 93 0.19 -1.52 7.60
CA ASN A 93 1.47 -2.20 7.86
C ASN A 93 1.42 -3.73 8.01
N GLN A 94 0.26 -4.37 7.86
CA GLN A 94 0.10 -5.83 7.91
C GLN A 94 -0.09 -6.42 6.53
N ALA A 95 0.37 -7.66 6.31
CA ALA A 95 0.06 -8.36 5.07
C ALA A 95 -1.46 -8.59 4.96
N LEU A 96 -2.00 -8.61 3.73
CA LEU A 96 -3.42 -8.96 3.53
C LEU A 96 -3.75 -10.30 4.19
N SER A 97 -4.77 -10.29 5.03
CA SER A 97 -5.28 -11.51 5.67
C SER A 97 -6.05 -12.38 4.66
N LYS A 98 -6.35 -13.63 5.02
CA LYS A 98 -7.22 -14.48 4.19
C LYS A 98 -8.64 -13.91 4.10
N GLU A 99 -9.13 -13.30 5.18
CA GLU A 99 -10.44 -12.64 5.22
C GLU A 99 -10.46 -11.42 4.30
N ASP A 100 -9.37 -10.64 4.27
CA ASP A 100 -9.24 -9.48 3.39
C ASP A 100 -9.27 -9.90 1.93
N MET A 101 -8.54 -10.97 1.59
CA MET A 101 -8.56 -11.53 0.24
C MET A 101 -9.95 -12.06 -0.14
N ALA A 102 -10.67 -12.70 0.78
CA ALA A 102 -12.02 -13.20 0.54
C ALA A 102 -13.03 -12.06 0.33
N GLU A 103 -12.98 -10.98 1.12
CA GLU A 103 -13.86 -9.81 0.93
C GLU A 103 -13.57 -9.06 -0.37
N LEU A 104 -12.31 -9.05 -0.83
CA LEU A 104 -11.90 -8.39 -2.06
C LEU A 104 -12.33 -9.14 -3.34
N LEU A 105 -12.71 -10.41 -3.22
CA LEU A 105 -13.03 -11.30 -4.36
C LEU A 105 -14.51 -11.71 -4.42
N GLN A 106 -15.35 -11.17 -3.53
CA GLN A 106 -16.81 -11.29 -3.58
C GLN A 106 -17.39 -10.28 -4.56
#